data_AF-A0A813FUA8-F1
#
_entry.id   AF-A0A813FUA8-F1
#
_cell.length_a   1.000
_cell.length_b   1.000
_cell.length_c   1.000
_cell.angle_alpha   90.00
_cell.angle_beta   90.00
_cell.angle_gamma   90.00
#
_symmetry.space_group_name_H-M   'P 1'
#
loop_
_entity.id
_entity.type
_entity.pdbx_description
1 polymer ?
#
loop_
_entity_poly.entity_id
_entity_poly.type
_entity_poly.pdbx_seq_one_letter_code
_entity_poly.pdbx_strand_id
1 'polypeptide(L)'
;MTKTMIRGMAAERAVVPWYHQEQAVSPFETWTRNFVYPIWFKYVKGPYERYQYEHLIAELRGYGLMQDDQHSDKEPVVERALEILPHDLMVGRYRRLMRAQEMSAKKMHLPLESQNYDPMIPYM
;
A
#
# COMPACT_ATOMS: atom_id res chain seq x y z
N MET A 1 -11.32 -7.70 -50.50
CA MET A 1 -11.19 -6.64 -49.47
C MET A 1 -9.75 -6.13 -49.47
N THR A 2 -9.57 -4.86 -49.80
CA THR A 2 -8.26 -4.21 -49.94
C THR A 2 -7.57 -4.02 -48.58
N LYS A 3 -6.24 -4.16 -48.50
CA LYS A 3 -5.44 -4.00 -47.26
C LYS A 3 -5.74 -2.70 -46.50
N THR A 4 -6.13 -1.64 -47.20
CA THR A 4 -6.56 -0.36 -46.65
C THR A 4 -7.87 -0.44 -45.88
N MET A 5 -8.85 -1.21 -46.33
CA MET A 5 -10.09 -1.44 -45.58
C MET A 5 -9.84 -2.22 -44.28
N ILE A 6 -9.01 -3.27 -44.33
CA ILE A 6 -8.68 -4.06 -43.15
C ILE A 6 -7.92 -3.21 -42.11
N ARG A 7 -7.02 -2.31 -42.56
CA ARG A 7 -6.33 -1.35 -41.67
C ARG A 7 -7.27 -0.31 -41.07
N GLY A 8 -8.23 0.20 -41.84
CA GLY A 8 -9.26 1.12 -41.34
C GLY A 8 -10.15 0.48 -40.28
N MET A 9 -10.63 -0.74 -40.53
CA MET A 9 -11.46 -1.49 -39.58
C MET A 9 -10.70 -1.88 -38.30
N ALA A 10 -9.39 -2.13 -38.38
CA ALA A 10 -8.54 -2.40 -37.21
C ALA A 10 -8.29 -1.14 -36.38
N ALA A 11 -8.17 0.03 -37.02
CA ALA A 11 -8.00 1.31 -36.34
C ALA A 11 -9.30 1.77 -35.63
N GLU A 12 -10.47 1.56 -36.24
CA GLU A 12 -11.77 1.85 -35.60
C GLU A 12 -12.06 0.94 -34.40
N ARG A 13 -11.50 -0.28 -34.38
CA ARG A 13 -11.59 -1.21 -33.24
C ARG A 13 -10.60 -0.92 -32.13
N ALA A 14 -9.55 -0.14 -32.38
CA ALA A 14 -8.53 0.20 -31.39
C ALA A 14 -9.01 1.35 -30.49
N VAL A 15 -10.13 1.13 -29.80
CA VAL A 15 -10.57 2.03 -28.72
C VAL A 15 -9.60 1.84 -27.57
N VAL A 16 -8.71 2.81 -27.38
CA VAL A 16 -7.81 2.85 -26.21
C VAL A 16 -8.69 2.84 -24.95
N PRO A 17 -8.50 1.87 -24.04
CA PRO A 17 -9.29 1.81 -22.82
C PRO A 17 -9.27 3.16 -22.09
N TRP A 18 -10.40 3.56 -21.51
CA TRP A 18 -10.58 4.90 -20.94
C TRP A 18 -9.50 5.30 -19.91
N TYR A 19 -8.89 4.33 -19.23
CA TYR A 19 -7.82 4.52 -18.25
C TYR A 19 -6.42 4.68 -18.86
N HIS A 20 -6.26 4.44 -20.15
CA HIS A 20 -5.03 4.69 -20.91
C HIS A 20 -5.10 6.02 -21.70
N GLN A 21 -6.20 6.76 -21.60
CA GLN A 21 -6.35 8.05 -22.24
C GLN A 21 -5.66 9.13 -21.39
N GLU A 22 -4.86 9.99 -22.01
CA GLU A 22 -4.28 11.14 -21.32
C GLU A 22 -5.40 12.08 -20.85
N GLN A 23 -5.47 12.30 -19.53
CA GLN A 23 -6.45 13.22 -18.97
C GLN A 23 -6.06 14.65 -19.31
N ALA A 24 -6.93 15.36 -20.03
CA ALA A 24 -6.76 16.78 -20.29
C ALA A 24 -6.90 17.56 -18.97
N VAL A 25 -5.76 17.95 -18.39
CA VAL A 25 -5.72 18.76 -17.17
C VAL A 25 -6.06 20.22 -17.48
N SER A 26 -6.79 20.84 -16.57
CA SER A 26 -7.13 22.26 -16.67
C SER A 26 -5.87 23.14 -16.51
N PRO A 27 -5.89 24.39 -17.05
CA PRO A 27 -4.80 25.33 -16.82
C PRO A 27 -4.53 25.60 -15.34
N PHE A 28 -5.57 25.57 -14.50
CA PHE A 28 -5.45 25.76 -13.06
C PHE A 28 -4.78 24.57 -12.36
N GLU A 29 -5.12 23.34 -12.74
CA GLU A 29 -4.43 22.13 -12.26
C GLU A 29 -2.95 22.12 -12.64
N THR A 30 -2.64 22.58 -13.86
CA THR A 30 -1.25 22.72 -14.32
C THR A 30 -0.50 23.75 -13.48
N TRP A 31 -1.13 24.90 -13.20
CA TRP A 31 -0.55 25.93 -12.33
C TRP A 31 -0.34 25.42 -10.89
N THR A 32 -1.33 24.77 -10.28
CA THR A 32 -1.20 24.22 -8.93
C THR A 32 -0.12 23.15 -8.87
N ARG A 33 -0.04 22.24 -9.85
CA ARG A 33 1.00 21.19 -9.91
C ARG A 33 2.41 21.78 -10.00
N ASN A 34 2.60 22.87 -10.74
CA ASN A 34 3.92 23.44 -10.98
C ASN A 34 4.38 24.41 -9.88
N PHE A 35 3.46 25.17 -9.28
CA PHE A 35 3.83 26.27 -8.37
C PHE A 35 3.42 26.03 -6.92
N VAL A 36 2.24 25.46 -6.68
CA VAL A 36 1.72 25.28 -5.32
C VAL A 36 2.17 23.95 -4.72
N TYR A 37 2.04 22.87 -5.49
CA TYR A 37 2.32 21.51 -5.04
C TYR A 37 3.76 21.31 -4.55
N PRO A 38 4.82 21.80 -5.22
CA PRO A 38 6.18 21.58 -4.73
C PRO A 38 6.45 22.22 -3.37
N ILE A 39 5.89 23.42 -3.14
CA ILE A 39 6.02 24.14 -1.87
C ILE A 39 5.24 23.39 -0.78
N TRP A 40 3.98 23.05 -1.07
CA TRP A 40 3.15 22.29 -0.14
C TRP A 40 3.74 20.91 0.16
N PHE A 41 4.30 20.22 -0.83
CA PHE A 41 4.96 18.93 -0.65
C PHE A 41 6.18 19.06 0.27
N LYS A 42 7.02 20.07 0.03
CA LYS A 42 8.23 20.29 0.81
C LYS A 42 7.94 20.56 2.29
N TYR A 43 6.93 21.36 2.60
CA TYR A 43 6.70 21.86 3.95
C TYR A 43 5.57 21.17 4.71
N VAL A 44 4.63 20.53 4.00
CA VAL A 44 3.44 19.93 4.62
C VAL A 44 3.40 18.44 4.33
N LYS A 45 3.17 18.03 3.08
CA LYS A 45 2.90 16.62 2.75
C LYS A 45 4.10 15.71 3.04
N GLY A 46 5.29 16.05 2.53
CA GLY A 46 6.48 15.23 2.70
C GLY A 46 6.86 15.01 4.17
N PRO A 47 6.96 16.06 5.00
CA PRO A 47 7.20 15.91 6.44
C PRO A 47 6.09 15.11 7.15
N TYR A 48 4.83 15.34 6.79
CA TYR A 48 3.69 14.64 7.38
C TYR A 48 3.71 13.14 7.05
N GLU A 49 3.88 12.76 5.78
CA GLU A 49 3.95 11.36 5.35
C GLU A 49 5.15 10.64 5.99
N ARG A 50 6.31 11.33 6.11
CA ARG A 50 7.48 10.77 6.81
C ARG A 50 7.18 10.53 8.28
N TYR A 51 6.55 11.48 8.96
CA TYR A 51 6.13 11.30 10.35
C TYR A 51 5.17 10.12 10.51
N GLN A 52 4.15 10.03 9.65
CA GLN A 52 3.19 8.93 9.69
C GLN A 52 3.86 7.58 9.48
N TYR A 53 4.79 7.49 8.52
CA TYR A 53 5.55 6.28 8.25
C TYR A 53 6.40 5.84 9.44
N GLU A 54 7.18 6.75 10.02
CA GLU A 54 8.04 6.44 11.18
C GLU A 54 7.20 6.09 12.43
N HIS A 55 6.06 6.77 12.63
CA HIS A 55 5.14 6.47 13.71
C HIS A 55 4.54 5.06 13.58
N LEU A 56 4.08 4.72 12.38
CA LEU A 56 3.55 3.39 12.06
C LEU A 56 4.61 2.29 12.27
N ILE A 57 5.85 2.51 11.80
CA ILE A 57 6.95 1.58 12.04
C ILE A 57 7.23 1.39 13.52
N ALA A 58 7.27 2.49 14.28
CA ALA A 58 7.51 2.43 15.72
C ALA A 58 6.42 1.63 16.44
N GLU A 59 5.15 1.80 16.06
CA GLU A 59 4.03 1.06 16.61
C GLU A 59 4.10 -0.44 16.27
N LEU A 60 4.33 -0.78 15.00
CA LEU A 60 4.47 -2.16 14.53
C LEU A 60 5.62 -2.87 15.25
N ARG A 61 6.80 -2.22 15.32
CA ARG A 61 7.96 -2.72 16.06
C ARG A 61 7.65 -2.91 17.54
N GLY A 62 6.99 -1.95 18.17
CA GLY A 62 6.61 -1.99 19.57
C GLY A 62 5.72 -3.18 19.93
N TYR A 63 4.86 -3.63 19.01
CA TYR A 63 3.98 -4.79 19.23
C TYR A 63 4.47 -6.11 18.59
N GLY A 64 5.50 -6.07 17.76
CA GLY A 64 5.99 -7.29 17.08
C GLY A 64 5.20 -7.66 15.83
N LEU A 65 4.52 -6.69 15.21
CA LEU A 65 3.64 -6.86 14.07
C LEU A 65 4.33 -6.49 12.75
N MET A 66 3.83 -7.07 11.66
CA MET A 66 4.11 -6.64 10.29
C MET A 66 2.92 -5.83 9.75
N GLN A 67 3.16 -5.00 8.74
CA GLN A 67 2.11 -4.19 8.12
C GLN A 67 0.94 -5.05 7.62
N ASP A 68 1.25 -6.20 7.03
CA ASP A 68 0.24 -7.13 6.51
C ASP A 68 -0.64 -7.75 7.59
N ASP A 69 -0.16 -7.81 8.85
CA ASP A 69 -0.94 -8.31 9.98
C ASP A 69 -2.12 -7.39 10.33
N GLN A 70 -2.13 -6.14 9.86
CA GLN A 70 -3.19 -5.15 10.15
C GLN A 70 -4.45 -5.34 9.28
N HIS A 71 -4.37 -6.12 8.20
CA HIS A 71 -5.52 -6.35 7.33
C HIS A 71 -6.60 -7.17 8.04
N SER A 72 -7.85 -6.78 7.81
CA SER A 72 -9.00 -7.46 8.38
C SER A 72 -9.30 -8.74 7.61
N ASP A 73 -9.34 -9.87 8.32
CA ASP A 73 -9.73 -11.18 7.78
C ASP A 73 -11.19 -11.23 7.27
N LYS A 74 -11.97 -10.16 7.48
CA LYS A 74 -13.36 -10.03 7.00
C LYS A 74 -13.45 -9.49 5.57
N GLU A 75 -12.34 -9.02 5.00
CA GLU A 75 -12.31 -8.57 3.62
C GLU A 75 -12.11 -9.78 2.69
N PRO A 76 -12.98 -10.01 1.68
CA PRO A 76 -12.93 -11.23 0.85
C PRO A 76 -11.59 -11.45 0.14
N VAL A 77 -10.90 -10.37 -0.22
CA VAL A 77 -9.57 -10.43 -0.87
C VAL A 77 -8.51 -10.91 0.11
N VAL A 78 -8.55 -10.41 1.35
CA VAL A 78 -7.61 -10.77 2.42
C VAL A 78 -7.87 -12.20 2.89
N GLU A 79 -9.14 -12.58 3.08
CA GLU A 79 -9.53 -13.96 3.39
C GLU A 79 -8.94 -14.93 2.35
N ARG A 80 -9.12 -14.62 1.05
CA ARG A 80 -8.58 -15.46 -0.01
C ARG A 80 -7.05 -15.48 -0.05
N ALA A 81 -6.39 -14.36 0.23
CA ALA A 81 -4.93 -14.30 0.32
C ALA A 81 -4.41 -15.17 1.49
N LEU A 82 -5.10 -15.18 2.62
CA LEU A 82 -4.75 -16.01 3.77
C LEU A 82 -4.94 -17.50 3.51
N GLU A 83 -5.96 -17.89 2.73
CA GLU A 83 -6.19 -19.29 2.34
C GLU A 83 -5.06 -19.88 1.48
N ILE A 84 -4.45 -19.06 0.61
CA ILE A 84 -3.37 -19.49 -0.28
C ILE A 84 -1.97 -19.31 0.32
N LEU A 85 -1.88 -18.71 1.50
CA LEU A 85 -0.62 -18.38 2.14
C LEU A 85 0.13 -19.66 2.56
N PRO A 86 1.44 -19.76 2.31
CA PRO A 86 2.25 -20.88 2.80
C PRO A 86 2.11 -21.08 4.31
N HIS A 87 2.07 -22.35 4.74
CA HIS A 87 1.83 -22.72 6.14
C HIS A 87 2.78 -22.02 7.12
N ASP A 88 4.07 -21.92 6.77
CA ASP A 88 5.08 -21.28 7.62
C ASP A 88 4.79 -19.79 7.87
N LEU A 89 4.34 -19.08 6.83
CA LEU A 89 3.97 -17.66 6.92
C LEU A 89 2.69 -17.47 7.73
N MET A 90 1.71 -18.36 7.55
CA MET A 90 0.47 -18.35 8.32
C MET A 90 0.72 -18.57 9.83
N VAL A 91 1.56 -19.55 10.18
CA VAL A 91 1.95 -19.80 11.57
C VAL A 91 2.76 -18.63 12.15
N GLY A 92 3.65 -18.05 11.33
CA GLY A 92 4.40 -16.84 11.69
C GLY A 92 3.48 -15.66 12.03
N ARG A 93 2.51 -15.38 11.15
CA ARG A 93 1.46 -14.36 11.35
C ARG A 93 0.69 -14.60 12.64
N TYR A 94 0.19 -15.82 12.85
CA TYR A 94 -0.55 -16.17 14.06
C TYR A 94 0.24 -15.88 15.34
N ARG A 95 1.52 -16.26 15.40
CA ARG A 95 2.40 -16.01 16.56
C ARG A 95 2.61 -14.52 16.83
N ARG A 96 2.74 -13.70 15.78
CA ARG A 96 2.87 -12.24 15.91
C ARG A 96 1.58 -11.62 16.46
N LEU A 97 0.43 -12.01 15.92
CA LEU A 97 -0.88 -11.54 16.39
C LEU A 97 -1.12 -11.87 17.87
N MET A 98 -0.84 -13.11 18.29
CA MET A 98 -0.97 -13.50 19.70
C MET A 98 -0.03 -12.70 20.61
N ARG A 99 1.22 -12.50 20.18
CA ARG A 99 2.19 -11.69 20.92
C ARG A 99 1.73 -10.24 21.06
N ALA A 100 1.22 -9.64 19.98
CA ALA A 100 0.72 -8.28 19.99
C ALA A 100 -0.49 -8.12 20.93
N GLN A 101 -1.41 -9.10 20.94
CA GLN A 101 -2.52 -9.13 21.89
C GLN A 101 -2.04 -9.21 23.34
N GLU A 102 -1.04 -10.03 23.62
CA GLU A 102 -0.42 -10.12 24.95
C GLU A 102 0.20 -8.79 25.39
N MET A 103 0.98 -8.14 24.50
CA MET A 103 1.59 -6.84 24.78
C MET A 103 0.54 -5.75 25.01
N SER A 104 -0.51 -5.72 24.19
CA SER A 104 -1.63 -4.78 24.34
C SER A 104 -2.43 -4.98 25.63
N ALA A 105 -2.65 -6.24 26.02
CA ALA A 105 -3.28 -6.58 27.30
C ALA A 105 -2.45 -6.11 28.49
N LYS A 106 -1.12 -6.21 28.40
CA LYS A 106 -0.18 -5.76 29.43
C LYS A 106 0.09 -4.25 29.40
N LYS A 107 -0.35 -3.52 28.38
CA LYS A 107 -0.01 -2.11 28.13
C LYS A 107 1.50 -1.88 28.08
N MET A 108 2.22 -2.82 27.46
CA MET A 108 3.67 -2.77 27.30
C MET A 108 4.09 -2.95 25.84
N HIS A 109 5.35 -2.63 25.56
CA HIS A 109 5.99 -2.91 24.28
C HIS A 109 7.01 -4.03 24.42
N LEU A 110 7.40 -4.60 23.28
CA LEU A 110 8.50 -5.53 23.21
C LEU A 110 9.83 -4.91 23.65
N PRO A 111 10.77 -5.70 24.20
CA PRO A 111 12.12 -5.24 24.46
C PRO A 111 12.80 -4.71 23.18
N LEU A 112 13.60 -3.66 23.30
CA LEU A 112 14.23 -2.96 22.16
C LEU A 112 15.07 -3.90 21.29
N GLU A 113 15.70 -4.91 21.87
CA GLU A 113 16.52 -5.90 21.16
C GLU A 113 15.69 -6.72 20.16
N SER A 114 14.42 -6.95 20.47
CA SER A 114 13.48 -7.69 19.63
C SER A 114 12.75 -6.82 18.61
N GLN A 115 12.94 -5.50 18.65
CA GLN A 115 12.34 -4.55 17.72
C GLN A 115 13.19 -4.33 16.45
N ASN A 116 14.37 -4.95 16.37
CA ASN A 116 15.27 -4.79 15.23
C ASN A 116 14.85 -5.66 14.03
N TYR A 117 13.78 -5.26 13.35
CA TYR A 117 13.34 -5.83 12.08
C TYR A 117 12.58 -4.79 11.26
N ASP A 118 12.39 -5.07 9.97
CA ASP A 118 11.58 -4.24 9.08
C ASP A 118 10.13 -4.78 9.04
N PRO A 119 9.15 -4.06 9.60
CA PRO A 119 7.74 -4.49 9.59
C PRO A 119 7.06 -4.26 8.23
N MET A 120 7.72 -3.58 7.28
CA MET A 120 7.17 -3.22 5.97
C MET A 120 7.44 -4.25 4.88
N ILE A 121 8.10 -5.36 5.21
CA ILE A 121 8.32 -6.46 4.25
C ILE A 121 6.97 -7.13 3.97
N PRO A 122 6.43 -7.02 2.74
CA PRO A 122 5.15 -7.62 2.41
C PRO A 122 5.31 -9.14 2.24
N TYR A 123 4.36 -9.89 2.77
CA TYR A 123 4.27 -11.34 2.66
C TYR A 123 2.88 -11.83 2.20
N MET A 124 1.87 -10.94 2.12
CA MET A 124 0.55 -11.21 1.54
C MET A 124 0.36 -10.61 0.16
#